data_AF-A0A1J3HJN4-F1
#
_entry.id   AF-A0A1J3HJN4-F1
#
_cell.length_a   1.000
_cell.length_b   1.000
_cell.length_c   1.000
_cell.angle_alpha   90.00
_cell.angle_beta   90.00
_cell.angle_gamma   90.00
#
_symmetry.space_group_name_H-M   'P 1'
#
loop_
_entity.id
_entity.type
_entity.pdbx_description
1 polymer ?
#
loop_
_entity_poly.entity_id
_entity_poly.type
_entity_poly.pdbx_seq_one_letter_code
_entity_poly.pdbx_strand_id
1 'polypeptide(L)' 'DEGTVPDKVAFTVILKVCGQAGLVEDGLRYFELMRKEYSMVASPDHFSCVVSLLSRSGKLEEAYELIKSMPVEANVSAW' A
#
# COMPACT_ATOMS: atom_id res chain seq x y z
N ASP A 1 -16.65 21.08 8.94
CA ASP A 1 -15.72 19.98 9.19
C ASP A 1 -14.38 20.31 8.56
N GLU A 2 -13.41 20.74 9.36
CA GLU A 2 -12.04 20.92 8.90
C GLU A 2 -11.44 19.52 8.67
N GLY A 3 -11.49 19.06 7.42
CA GLY A 3 -10.89 17.79 7.04
C GLY A 3 -9.39 17.84 7.28
N THR A 4 -8.91 17.10 8.27
CA THR A 4 -7.46 16.92 8.49
C THR A 4 -6.88 16.18 7.30
N VAL A 5 -5.81 16.72 6.71
CA VAL A 5 -5.06 16.04 5.64
C VAL A 5 -4.45 14.76 6.22
N PRO A 6 -4.79 13.56 5.71
CA PRO A 6 -4.18 12.31 6.16
C PRO A 6 -2.67 12.34 5.91
N ASP A 7 -1.89 11.84 6.86
CA ASP A 7 -0.44 11.68 6.73
C ASP A 7 -0.08 10.23 6.32
N LYS A 8 1.23 9.95 6.22
CA LYS A 8 1.74 8.61 5.89
C LYS A 8 1.30 7.53 6.90
N VAL A 9 1.12 7.91 8.17
CA VAL A 9 0.71 6.96 9.22
C VAL A 9 -0.76 6.58 9.02
N ALA A 10 -1.62 7.55 8.71
CA ALA A 10 -3.01 7.30 8.40
C ALA A 10 -3.17 6.32 7.21
N PHE A 11 -2.43 6.52 6.12
CA PHE A 11 -2.46 5.61 4.98
C PHE A 11 -1.95 4.20 5.31
N THR A 12 -0.89 4.08 6.10
CA THR A 12 -0.41 2.76 6.58
C THR A 12 -1.51 2.02 7.34
N VAL A 13 -2.21 2.70 8.25
CA VAL A 13 -3.31 2.10 9.02
C VAL A 13 -4.44 1.64 8.11
N ILE A 14 -4.86 2.50 7.16
CA ILE A 14 -5.91 2.16 6.18
C ILE A 14 -5.53 0.92 5.37
N LEU A 15 -4.33 0.89 4.79
CA LEU A 15 -3.87 -0.23 3.98
C LEU A 15 -3.77 -1.54 4.78
N LYS A 16 -3.32 -1.47 6.03
CA LYS A 16 -3.28 -2.63 6.92
C LYS A 16 -4.68 -3.18 7.20
N VAL A 17 -5.65 -2.31 7.49
CA VAL A 17 -7.04 -2.71 7.73
C VAL A 17 -7.63 -3.34 6.48
N CYS A 18 -7.44 -2.75 5.29
CA CYS A 18 -7.85 -3.34 4.02
C CYS A 18 -7.22 -4.73 3.83
N GLY A 19 -5.93 -4.88 4.10
CA GLY A 19 -5.20 -6.15 4.05
C GLY A 19 -5.78 -7.23 4.96
N GLN A 20 -6.12 -6.86 6.19
CA GLN A 20 -6.71 -7.79 7.17
C GLN A 20 -8.15 -8.18 6.82
N ALA A 21 -8.93 -7.22 6.30
CA ALA A 21 -10.32 -7.42 5.92
C ALA A 21 -10.50 -8.05 4.52
N GLY A 22 -9.43 -8.18 3.74
CA GLY A 22 -9.49 -8.69 2.36
C GLY A 22 -10.15 -7.71 1.39
N LEU A 23 -10.15 -6.41 1.69
CA LEU A 23 -10.76 -5.36 0.87
C LEU A 23 -9.76 -4.93 -0.22
N VAL A 24 -9.66 -5.73 -1.28
CA VAL A 24 -8.66 -5.54 -2.34
C VAL A 24 -8.86 -4.21 -3.07
N GLU A 25 -10.07 -3.96 -3.54
CA GLU A 25 -10.41 -2.79 -4.34
C GLU A 25 -10.15 -1.49 -3.57
N ASP A 26 -10.55 -1.45 -2.30
CA ASP A 26 -10.31 -0.29 -1.42
C ASP A 26 -8.83 -0.11 -1.11
N GLY A 27 -8.11 -1.20 -0.79
CA GLY A 27 -6.68 -1.12 -0.52
C GLY A 27 -5.89 -0.53 -1.69
N LEU A 28 -6.18 -0.99 -2.91
CA LEU A 28 -5.56 -0.45 -4.14
C LEU A 28 -5.97 1.02 -4.39
N ARG A 29 -7.25 1.34 -4.18
CA ARG A 29 -7.76 2.70 -4.33
C ARG A 29 -7.05 3.67 -3.38
N TYR A 30 -6.89 3.32 -2.10
CA TYR A 30 -6.21 4.17 -1.13
C TYR A 30 -4.71 4.28 -1.41
N PHE A 31 -4.07 3.21 -1.87
CA PHE A 31 -2.66 3.25 -2.27
C PHE A 31 -2.43 4.22 -3.44
N GLU A 32 -3.29 4.20 -4.45
CA GLU A 32 -3.22 5.13 -5.57
C GLU A 32 -3.57 6.56 -5.18
N LEU A 33 -4.60 6.75 -4.33
CA LEU A 33 -4.99 8.05 -3.80
C LEU A 33 -3.81 8.73 -3.09
N MET A 34 -3.10 7.99 -2.24
CA MET A 34 -1.91 8.45 -1.54
C MET A 34 -0.82 8.95 -2.51
N ARG A 35 -0.56 8.19 -3.58
CA ARG A 35 0.52 8.46 -4.53
C ARG A 35 0.20 9.60 -5.50
N LYS A 36 -1.05 9.69 -5.94
CA LYS A 36 -1.48 10.64 -6.99
C LYS A 36 -2.02 11.92 -6.39
N GLU A 37 -3.10 11.83 -5.62
CA GLU A 37 -3.81 13.00 -5.11
C GLU A 37 -3.07 13.66 -3.94
N TYR A 38 -2.48 12.86 -3.06
CA TYR A 38 -1.67 13.37 -1.94
C TYR A 38 -0.17 13.48 -2.27
N SER A 39 0.25 13.08 -3.48
CA SER A 39 1.64 13.15 -3.96
C SER A 39 2.66 12.54 -2.99
N MET A 40 2.28 11.54 -2.20
CA MET A 40 3.17 10.93 -1.21
C MET A 40 3.96 9.78 -1.82
N VAL A 41 5.24 9.72 -1.48
CA VAL A 41 6.09 8.57 -1.82
C VAL A 41 5.75 7.40 -0.88
N ALA A 42 5.38 6.28 -1.48
CA ALA A 42 5.16 5.02 -0.77
C ALA A 42 6.45 4.51 -0.13
N SER A 43 6.39 4.28 1.18
CA SER A 43 7.46 3.61 1.93
C SER A 43 7.36 2.07 1.79
N PRO A 44 8.42 1.32 2.15
CA PRO A 44 8.38 -0.14 2.16
C PRO A 44 7.18 -0.71 2.92
N ASP A 45 6.79 -0.11 4.06
CA ASP A 45 5.62 -0.57 4.84
C ASP A 45 4.31 -0.51 4.04
N HIS A 46 4.11 0.54 3.24
CA HIS A 46 2.92 0.64 2.38
C HIS A 46 2.93 -0.46 1.32
N PHE A 47 4.08 -0.71 0.68
CA PHE A 47 4.23 -1.78 -0.30
C PHE A 47 3.98 -3.15 0.34
N SER A 48 4.57 -3.44 1.50
CA SER A 48 4.34 -4.70 2.22
C SER A 48 2.86 -4.94 2.55
N CYS A 49 2.12 -3.89 2.94
CA CYS A 49 0.68 -4.00 3.17
C CYS A 49 -0.08 -4.41 1.89
N VAL A 50 0.21 -3.76 0.76
CA VAL A 50 -0.49 -4.03 -0.51
C VAL A 50 -0.07 -5.37 -1.12
N VAL A 51 1.21 -5.73 -1.04
CA VAL A 51 1.71 -7.05 -1.47
C VAL A 51 1.04 -8.17 -0.65
N SER A 52 0.94 -8.00 0.67
CA SER A 52 0.26 -8.97 1.54
C SER A 52 -1.22 -9.10 1.19
N LEU A 53 -1.91 -7.97 0.95
CA LEU A 53 -3.31 -7.93 0.52
C LEU A 53 -3.52 -8.71 -0.79
N LEU A 54 -2.71 -8.43 -1.81
CA LEU A 54 -2.79 -9.10 -3.12
C LEU A 54 -2.48 -10.60 -2.99
N SER A 55 -1.41 -10.95 -2.29
CA SER A 55 -0.97 -12.34 -2.10
C SER A 55 -2.04 -13.20 -1.43
N ARG A 56 -2.64 -12.69 -0.34
CA ARG A 56 -3.71 -13.39 0.40
C ARG A 56 -5.01 -13.53 -0.41
N SER A 57 -5.18 -12.69 -1.43
CA SER A 57 -6.35 -12.71 -2.31
C SER A 57 -6.11 -13.52 -3.60
N GLY A 58 -4.97 -14.21 -3.71
CA GLY A 58 -4.61 -15.01 -4.89
C GLY A 58 -4.14 -14.19 -6.10
N LYS A 59 -3.92 -12.87 -5.93
CA LYS A 59 -3.47 -11.93 -6.97
C LYS A 59 -1.95 -11.87 -7.06
N LEU A 60 -1.34 -13.03 -7.30
CA LEU A 60 0.11 -13.22 -7.20
C LEU A 60 0.88 -12.44 -8.28
N GLU A 61 0.33 -12.35 -9.48
CA GLU A 61 0.97 -11.59 -10.58
C GLU A 61 0.99 -10.10 -10.25
N GLU A 62 -0.14 -9.54 -9.79
CA GLU A 62 -0.18 -8.13 -9.38
C GLU A 62 0.74 -7.85 -8.18
N ALA A 63 0.84 -8.79 -7.24
CA ALA A 63 1.78 -8.68 -6.12
C ALA A 63 3.24 -8.65 -6.60
N TYR A 64 3.59 -9.49 -7.57
CA TYR A 64 4.93 -9.55 -8.14
C TYR A 64 5.28 -8.28 -8.94
N GLU A 65 4.36 -7.79 -9.77
CA GLU A 65 4.53 -6.53 -10.49
C GLU A 65 4.72 -5.35 -9.54
N LEU A 66 3.97 -5.33 -8.43
CA LEU A 66 4.09 -4.30 -7.42
C LEU A 66 5.48 -4.29 -6.76
N ILE A 67 6.03 -5.46 -6.42
CA ILE A 67 7.40 -5.60 -5.89
C ILE A 67 8.42 -5.05 -6.89
N LYS A 68 8.30 -5.41 -8.17
CA LYS A 68 9.21 -4.91 -9.22
C LYS A 68 9.13 -3.39 -9.41
N SER A 69 7.98 -2.79 -9.11
CA SER A 69 7.78 -1.34 -9.20
C SER A 69 8.37 -0.56 -8.03
N MET A 70 8.87 -1.24 -6.99
CA MET A 70 9.43 -0.56 -5.82
C MET A 70 10.71 0.20 -6.18
N PRO A 71 10.85 1.47 -5.72
CA PRO A 71 12.12 2.16 -5.85
C PRO A 71 13.21 1.38 -5.10
N VAL A 72 14.39 1.30 -5.71
CA VAL A 72 15.52 0.39 -5.36
C VAL A 72 16.07 0.55 -3.92
N GLU A 73 15.58 1.50 -3.13
CA GLU A 73 15.79 1.57 -1.66
C GLU A 73 14.87 0.65 -0.85
N ALA A 74 14.42 -0.46 -1.43
CA ALA A 74 13.86 -1.56 -0.64
C ALA A 74 15.03 -2.29 0.03
N ASN A 75 15.45 -1.80 1.19
CA ASN A 75 16.50 -2.42 1.99
C ASN A 75 16.20 -3.92 2.15
N VAL A 76 17.13 -4.74 1.67
CA VAL A 76 17.07 -6.21 1.61
C VAL A 76 16.82 -6.84 2.99
N SER A 77 16.91 -6.07 4.07
CA SER A 77 16.64 -6.49 5.45
C SER A 77 15.15 -6.53 5.86
N ALA A 78 14.20 -6.17 4.99
CA ALA A 78 12.77 -6.01 5.36
C ALA A 78 11.81 -7.10 4.81
N TRP A 79 12.32 -8.09 4.07
CA TRP A 79 11.53 -9.12 3.36
C TRP A 79 11.80 -10.51 3.91
#